data_AF-A0A2E7JFW9-F1
#
_entry.id   AF-A0A2E7JFW9-F1
#
_cell.length_a   1.000
_cell.length_b   1.000
_cell.length_c   1.000
_cell.angle_alpha   90.00
_cell.angle_beta   90.00
_cell.angle_gamma   90.00
#
_symmetry.space_group_name_H-M   'P 1'
#
loop_
_entity.id
_entity.type
_entity.pdbx_description
1 polymer ?
#
loop_
_entity_poly.entity_id
_entity_poly.type
_entity_poly.pdbx_seq_one_letter_code
_entity_poly.pdbx_strand_id
1 'polypeptide(L)'
;MYKISHHGAVDGVTGSCHRLTLDSGDAILIDCGMFQGAEGEAISEGLARGESPIDFDISRVRALVVTHCHIDHVGRIPYLMAAGFSGPIYATEATAQLLPLVLEDALKVGVTRDESLINNFLRLLDKQLIAVPFKEWFVPASIPALQLKFQRAGHILGSAYVECAVGEKLRGSKRVVFSGDLGAPYSPLLPAPKSPYRCDDLVIESTYGDKCHEGRRTRRQRLQKTIERCLKNRGTVLIPAFSIGRTQELLYEIEEIIHRATHKSTNDEQAALWESLDIIVDSPLAAEFTAHYRSLKKLWDAEARQRLRSGRHPLSFEQLTTIESHREHVQTVEYLANTGKPAIVIAASGMCAGGRMMNYLKALLPDKRTDVVFVGYQAQGTPGRDIQKYGPRGGYVYLDGEKTDIRAGVYTLSGYSAHADQKDLLNFIKRMRYRPKTVRIVHGDDEAKAALRSKIQRQFTDSQVVIP
;
A
#
# COMPACT_ATOMS: atom_id res chain seq x y z
N MET A 1 -21.20 -4.24 26.04
CA MET A 1 -19.75 -4.02 26.03
C MET A 1 -19.17 -4.70 24.78
N TYR A 2 -17.89 -4.46 24.49
CA TYR A 2 -17.13 -5.13 23.43
C TYR A 2 -15.66 -5.12 23.86
N LYS A 3 -14.87 -6.00 23.25
CA LYS A 3 -13.42 -6.09 23.45
C LYS A 3 -12.71 -6.00 22.11
N ILE A 4 -11.58 -5.30 22.09
CA ILE A 4 -10.67 -5.26 20.94
C ILE A 4 -9.40 -6.01 21.33
N SER A 5 -8.97 -6.94 20.48
CA SER A 5 -7.70 -7.66 20.58
C SER A 5 -6.91 -7.50 19.29
N HIS A 6 -5.59 -7.48 19.38
CA HIS A 6 -4.70 -7.31 18.25
C HIS A 6 -3.87 -8.58 18.05
N HIS A 7 -3.84 -9.09 16.82
CA HIS A 7 -3.13 -10.30 16.40
C HIS A 7 -2.04 -10.00 15.34
N GLY A 8 -1.65 -8.73 15.25
CA GLY A 8 -0.63 -8.21 14.34
C GLY A 8 -0.72 -6.68 14.21
N ALA A 9 0.27 -6.09 13.53
CA ALA A 9 0.50 -4.65 13.46
C ALA A 9 0.57 -3.95 14.82
N VAL A 10 1.07 -4.65 15.86
CA VAL A 10 1.31 -4.07 17.19
C VAL A 10 2.72 -3.52 17.27
N ASP A 11 3.72 -4.33 16.95
CA ASP A 11 5.14 -3.98 17.10
C ASP A 11 5.77 -3.37 15.83
N GLY A 12 5.07 -3.48 14.69
CA GLY A 12 5.55 -3.01 13.40
C GLY A 12 4.44 -2.52 12.47
N VAL A 13 4.77 -2.48 11.17
CA VAL A 13 3.91 -2.02 10.07
C VAL A 13 3.35 -3.17 9.23
N THR A 14 3.43 -4.41 9.71
CA THR A 14 3.00 -5.58 8.93
C THR A 14 2.08 -6.51 9.72
N GLY A 15 1.44 -7.44 9.01
CA GLY A 15 0.64 -8.49 9.64
C GLY A 15 -0.69 -8.03 10.22
N SER A 16 -1.27 -6.91 9.77
CA SER A 16 -2.47 -6.31 10.34
C SER A 16 -3.61 -7.31 10.53
N CYS A 17 -4.07 -7.46 11.77
CA CYS A 17 -5.17 -8.34 12.14
C CYS A 17 -5.73 -7.91 13.50
N HIS A 18 -7.01 -7.53 13.53
CA HIS A 18 -7.67 -7.05 14.75
C HIS A 18 -9.00 -7.75 14.97
N ARG A 19 -9.30 -8.13 16.21
CA ARG A 19 -10.54 -8.82 16.57
C ARG A 19 -11.45 -7.91 17.38
N LEU A 20 -12.67 -7.69 16.90
CA LEU A 20 -13.74 -7.03 17.64
C LEU A 20 -14.72 -8.08 18.17
N THR A 21 -14.70 -8.32 19.47
CA THR A 21 -15.56 -9.30 20.16
C THR A 21 -16.73 -8.58 20.84
N LEU A 22 -17.95 -9.04 20.59
CA LEU A 22 -19.17 -8.54 21.23
C LEU A 22 -19.43 -9.26 22.56
N ASP A 23 -20.38 -8.76 23.36
CA ASP A 23 -20.80 -9.40 24.61
C ASP A 23 -21.28 -10.84 24.42
N SER A 24 -21.84 -11.19 23.26
CA SER A 24 -22.26 -12.56 22.95
C SER A 24 -21.09 -13.55 22.85
N GLY A 25 -19.86 -13.03 22.80
CA GLY A 25 -18.65 -13.79 22.49
C GLY A 25 -18.39 -13.94 20.98
N ASP A 26 -19.36 -13.65 20.12
CA ASP A 26 -19.13 -13.61 18.67
C ASP A 26 -18.21 -12.45 18.31
N ALA A 27 -17.40 -12.65 17.28
CA ALA A 27 -16.40 -11.69 16.87
C ALA A 27 -16.34 -11.52 15.35
N ILE A 28 -15.79 -10.39 14.93
CA ILE A 28 -15.29 -10.20 13.57
C ILE A 28 -13.79 -9.97 13.60
N LEU A 29 -13.12 -10.33 12.51
CA LEU A 29 -11.76 -9.88 12.21
C LEU A 29 -11.81 -8.66 11.29
N ILE A 30 -10.95 -7.69 11.55
CA ILE A 30 -10.60 -6.59 10.66
C ILE A 30 -9.20 -6.88 10.16
N ASP A 31 -9.09 -7.11 8.85
CA ASP A 31 -7.89 -7.56 8.16
C ASP A 31 -7.33 -8.91 8.68
N CYS A 32 -6.49 -9.52 7.85
CA CYS A 32 -5.76 -10.75 8.14
C CYS A 32 -4.50 -10.78 7.27
N GLY A 33 -3.53 -9.95 7.62
CA GLY A 33 -2.36 -9.65 6.81
C GLY A 33 -1.12 -10.48 7.10
N MET A 34 -0.20 -10.54 6.14
CA MET A 34 1.08 -11.24 6.26
C MET A 34 2.17 -10.34 6.89
N PHE A 35 3.03 -10.92 7.73
CA PHE A 35 4.21 -10.24 8.26
C PHE A 35 5.32 -10.19 7.22
N GLN A 36 6.11 -9.11 7.17
CA GLN A 36 7.21 -8.96 6.21
C GLN A 36 8.50 -8.48 6.89
N GLY A 37 9.64 -8.64 6.22
CA GLY A 37 10.95 -8.31 6.79
C GLY A 37 11.29 -9.19 7.99
N ALA A 38 11.88 -8.60 9.03
CA ALA A 38 12.28 -9.34 10.24
C ALA A 38 11.10 -10.05 10.93
N GLU A 39 9.89 -9.45 10.92
CA GLU A 39 8.69 -10.10 11.46
C GLU A 39 8.27 -11.33 10.64
N GLY A 40 8.53 -11.31 9.33
CA GLY A 40 8.22 -12.41 8.42
C GLY A 40 9.19 -13.60 8.57
N GLU A 41 10.44 -13.37 8.99
CA GLU A 41 11.42 -14.44 9.23
C GLU A 41 10.95 -15.36 10.35
N ALA A 42 10.50 -14.80 11.48
CA ALA A 42 9.97 -15.57 12.61
C ALA A 42 8.76 -16.43 12.21
N ILE A 43 7.84 -15.88 11.39
CA ILE A 43 6.70 -16.64 10.85
C ILE A 43 7.16 -17.74 9.90
N SER A 44 8.17 -17.48 9.08
CA SER A 44 8.71 -18.47 8.13
C SER A 44 9.39 -19.63 8.85
N GLU A 45 10.14 -19.36 9.92
CA GLU A 45 10.72 -20.39 10.80
C GLU A 45 9.63 -21.21 11.50
N GLY A 46 8.57 -20.56 11.99
CA GLY A 46 7.40 -21.23 12.55
C GLY A 46 6.72 -22.16 11.54
N LEU A 47 6.47 -21.67 10.33
CA LEU A 47 5.91 -22.46 9.21
C LEU A 47 6.79 -23.68 8.88
N ALA A 48 8.12 -23.52 8.87
CA ALA A 48 9.06 -24.63 8.66
C ALA A 48 8.98 -25.70 9.76
N ARG A 49 8.56 -25.32 10.98
CA ARG A 49 8.27 -26.23 12.10
C ARG A 49 6.84 -26.77 12.09
N GLY A 50 6.01 -26.40 11.11
CA GLY A 50 4.61 -26.82 10.99
C GLY A 50 3.64 -25.99 11.84
N GLU A 51 4.05 -24.83 12.33
CA GLU A 51 3.20 -23.91 13.09
C GLU A 51 2.27 -23.12 12.14
N SER A 52 1.03 -22.88 12.59
CA SER A 52 0.07 -22.07 11.85
C SER A 52 0.34 -20.57 12.08
N PRO A 53 0.33 -19.72 11.03
CA PRO A 53 0.37 -18.25 11.18
C PRO A 53 -0.88 -17.65 11.84
N ILE A 54 -1.90 -18.47 12.06
CA ILE A 54 -3.09 -18.18 12.85
C ILE A 54 -2.94 -18.92 14.19
N ASP A 55 -2.52 -18.18 15.20
CA ASP A 55 -2.17 -18.64 16.56
C ASP A 55 -3.25 -18.31 17.60
N PHE A 56 -4.42 -17.87 17.14
CA PHE A 56 -5.54 -17.45 18.00
C PHE A 56 -6.83 -18.21 17.67
N ASP A 57 -7.72 -18.31 18.67
CA ASP A 57 -9.01 -18.98 18.49
C ASP A 57 -9.93 -18.22 17.50
N ILE A 58 -10.39 -18.95 16.48
CA ILE A 58 -11.31 -18.48 15.44
C ILE A 58 -12.72 -19.06 15.57
N SER A 59 -13.00 -19.91 16.57
CA SER A 59 -14.28 -20.63 16.72
C SER A 59 -15.52 -19.72 16.77
N ARG A 60 -15.34 -18.50 17.27
CA ARG A 60 -16.37 -17.46 17.40
C ARG A 60 -16.24 -16.33 16.39
N VAL A 61 -15.27 -16.40 15.47
CA VAL A 61 -15.13 -15.42 14.40
C VAL A 61 -16.16 -15.70 13.33
N ARG A 62 -17.11 -14.77 13.14
CA ARG A 62 -18.25 -14.95 12.23
C ARG A 62 -18.10 -14.26 10.89
N ALA A 63 -17.17 -13.32 10.77
CA ALA A 63 -16.88 -12.62 9.53
C ALA A 63 -15.46 -12.06 9.55
N LEU A 64 -14.90 -11.90 8.36
CA LEU A 64 -13.70 -11.11 8.09
C LEU A 64 -14.12 -9.84 7.36
N VAL A 65 -13.51 -8.71 7.72
CA VAL A 65 -13.73 -7.42 7.07
C VAL A 65 -12.38 -6.92 6.57
N VAL A 66 -12.26 -6.73 5.26
CA VAL A 66 -11.02 -6.31 4.60
C VAL A 66 -11.08 -4.81 4.32
N THR A 67 -10.12 -4.07 4.86
CA THR A 67 -9.98 -2.62 4.65
C THR A 67 -9.50 -2.32 3.23
N HIS A 68 -8.50 -3.06 2.77
CA HIS A 68 -7.92 -2.97 1.43
C HIS A 68 -7.06 -4.20 1.10
N CYS A 69 -6.56 -4.30 -0.13
CA CYS A 69 -5.91 -5.50 -0.64
C CYS A 69 -4.38 -5.47 -0.59
N HIS A 70 -3.73 -4.70 0.28
CA HIS A 70 -2.28 -4.88 0.47
C HIS A 70 -1.99 -6.15 1.28
N ILE A 71 -0.84 -6.77 1.01
CA ILE A 71 -0.54 -8.13 1.47
C ILE A 71 -0.38 -8.20 3.00
N ASP A 72 0.07 -7.13 3.61
CA ASP A 72 0.14 -6.89 5.05
C ASP A 72 -1.23 -6.65 5.71
N HIS A 73 -2.32 -6.68 4.92
CA HIS A 73 -3.72 -6.69 5.39
C HIS A 73 -4.51 -7.93 4.95
N VAL A 74 -4.08 -8.66 3.91
CA VAL A 74 -4.83 -9.82 3.39
C VAL A 74 -4.06 -11.12 3.25
N GLY A 75 -2.73 -11.09 3.35
CA GLY A 75 -1.87 -12.22 3.01
C GLY A 75 -2.01 -13.44 3.92
N ARG A 76 -2.63 -13.32 5.09
CA ARG A 76 -2.96 -14.46 5.97
C ARG A 76 -4.34 -15.07 5.70
N ILE A 77 -5.15 -14.54 4.78
CA ILE A 77 -6.47 -15.09 4.45
C ILE A 77 -6.41 -16.57 4.03
N PRO A 78 -5.47 -17.03 3.18
CA PRO A 78 -5.37 -18.46 2.85
C PRO A 78 -5.16 -19.35 4.08
N TYR A 79 -4.30 -18.90 5.02
CA TYR A 79 -4.05 -19.61 6.27
C TYR A 79 -5.26 -19.59 7.21
N LEU A 80 -6.00 -18.48 7.27
CA LEU A 80 -7.25 -18.36 8.03
C LEU A 80 -8.32 -19.35 7.53
N MET A 81 -8.47 -19.47 6.21
CA MET A 81 -9.40 -20.44 5.61
C MET A 81 -8.94 -21.88 5.85
N ALA A 82 -7.64 -22.15 5.75
CA ALA A 82 -7.06 -23.46 6.06
C ALA A 82 -7.24 -23.85 7.54
N ALA A 83 -7.22 -22.87 8.46
CA ALA A 83 -7.49 -23.07 9.88
C ALA A 83 -8.97 -23.37 10.19
N GLY A 84 -9.86 -23.30 9.19
CA GLY A 84 -11.28 -23.67 9.32
C GLY A 84 -12.26 -22.50 9.28
N PHE A 85 -11.81 -21.27 9.02
CA PHE A 85 -12.73 -20.14 8.82
C PHE A 85 -13.59 -20.34 7.57
N SER A 86 -14.91 -20.23 7.75
CA SER A 86 -15.91 -20.44 6.70
C SER A 86 -16.95 -19.31 6.61
N GLY A 87 -16.72 -18.21 7.35
CA GLY A 87 -17.62 -17.06 7.35
C GLY A 87 -17.46 -16.17 6.13
N PRO A 88 -18.37 -15.18 5.94
CA PRO A 88 -18.25 -14.18 4.89
C PRO A 88 -17.02 -13.29 5.07
N ILE A 89 -16.44 -12.88 3.93
CA ILE A 89 -15.35 -11.92 3.81
C ILE A 89 -15.93 -10.65 3.16
N TYR A 90 -16.12 -9.60 3.94
CA TYR A 90 -16.66 -8.33 3.44
C TYR A 90 -15.54 -7.41 2.97
N ALA A 91 -15.68 -6.84 1.78
CA ALA A 91 -14.76 -5.86 1.23
C ALA A 91 -15.52 -4.82 0.41
N THR A 92 -14.89 -3.70 0.08
CA THR A 92 -15.48 -2.75 -0.88
C THR A 92 -15.59 -3.38 -2.27
N GLU A 93 -16.47 -2.88 -3.13
CA GLU A 93 -16.60 -3.40 -4.51
C GLU A 93 -15.28 -3.45 -5.29
N ALA A 94 -14.43 -2.42 -5.13
CA ALA A 94 -13.12 -2.40 -5.76
C ALA A 94 -12.15 -3.38 -5.10
N THR A 95 -12.09 -3.41 -3.77
CA THR A 95 -11.23 -4.37 -3.06
C THR A 95 -11.64 -5.82 -3.37
N ALA A 96 -12.93 -6.12 -3.48
CA ALA A 96 -13.42 -7.45 -3.82
C ALA A 96 -13.00 -7.89 -5.24
N GLN A 97 -12.91 -6.96 -6.20
CA GLN A 97 -12.39 -7.27 -7.54
C GLN A 97 -10.88 -7.51 -7.55
N LEU A 98 -10.15 -6.78 -6.70
CA LEU A 98 -8.69 -6.80 -6.67
C LEU A 98 -8.13 -7.93 -5.79
N LEU A 99 -8.84 -8.33 -4.74
CA LEU A 99 -8.39 -9.29 -3.74
C LEU A 99 -7.99 -10.66 -4.33
N PRO A 100 -8.76 -11.28 -5.25
CA PRO A 100 -8.37 -12.56 -5.84
C PRO A 100 -7.00 -12.52 -6.52
N LEU A 101 -6.70 -11.45 -7.26
CA LEU A 101 -5.42 -11.26 -7.96
C LEU A 101 -4.25 -11.18 -6.98
N VAL A 102 -4.42 -10.45 -5.87
CA VAL A 102 -3.38 -10.32 -4.84
C VAL A 102 -3.09 -11.66 -4.19
N LEU A 103 -4.13 -12.39 -3.82
CA LEU A 103 -3.97 -13.66 -3.12
C LEU A 103 -3.48 -14.77 -4.06
N GLU A 104 -3.87 -14.74 -5.33
CA GLU A 104 -3.32 -15.62 -6.36
C GLU A 104 -1.80 -15.43 -6.52
N ASP A 105 -1.34 -14.18 -6.69
CA ASP A 105 0.08 -13.87 -6.81
C ASP A 105 0.86 -14.26 -5.54
N ALA A 106 0.32 -13.91 -4.37
CA ALA A 106 0.93 -14.28 -3.09
C ALA A 106 1.08 -15.80 -2.91
N LEU A 107 0.07 -16.58 -3.32
CA LEU A 107 0.15 -18.04 -3.28
C LEU A 107 1.20 -18.57 -4.25
N LYS A 108 1.23 -18.08 -5.51
CA LYS A 108 2.20 -18.49 -6.54
C LYS A 108 3.65 -18.21 -6.13
N VAL A 109 3.87 -17.09 -5.46
CA VAL A 109 5.21 -16.63 -5.05
C VAL A 109 5.66 -17.29 -3.75
N GLY A 110 4.79 -17.36 -2.74
CA GLY A 110 5.19 -17.69 -1.37
C GLY A 110 4.74 -19.05 -0.84
N VAL A 111 3.76 -19.71 -1.45
CA VAL A 111 3.10 -20.90 -0.86
C VAL A 111 3.17 -22.13 -1.74
N THR A 112 2.69 -22.06 -2.98
CA THR A 112 2.64 -23.21 -3.88
C THR A 112 2.61 -22.79 -5.35
N ARG A 113 3.16 -23.63 -6.23
CA ARG A 113 3.01 -23.48 -7.69
C ARG A 113 1.93 -24.41 -8.27
N ASP A 114 1.24 -25.17 -7.42
CA ASP A 114 0.15 -26.04 -7.85
C ASP A 114 -1.09 -25.22 -8.19
N GLU A 115 -1.36 -25.10 -9.50
CA GLU A 115 -2.51 -24.38 -10.03
C GLU A 115 -3.84 -24.94 -9.53
N SER A 116 -3.93 -26.25 -9.24
CA SER A 116 -5.18 -26.85 -8.77
C SER A 116 -5.54 -26.36 -7.35
N LEU A 117 -4.54 -26.25 -6.47
CA LEU A 117 -4.70 -25.73 -5.12
C LEU A 117 -5.07 -24.25 -5.13
N ILE A 118 -4.38 -23.46 -5.97
CA ILE A 118 -4.68 -22.03 -6.15
C ILE A 118 -6.12 -21.85 -6.65
N ASN A 119 -6.52 -22.59 -7.69
CA ASN A 119 -7.87 -22.51 -8.24
C ASN A 119 -8.94 -22.97 -7.24
N ASN A 120 -8.66 -23.99 -6.42
CA ASN A 120 -9.54 -24.40 -5.33
C ASN A 120 -9.72 -23.29 -4.30
N PHE A 121 -8.63 -22.66 -3.88
CA PHE A 121 -8.66 -21.53 -2.95
C PHE A 121 -9.48 -20.36 -3.54
N LEU A 122 -9.22 -19.96 -4.79
CA LEU A 122 -9.93 -18.86 -5.44
C LEU A 122 -11.44 -19.14 -5.54
N ARG A 123 -11.86 -20.38 -5.83
CA ARG A 123 -13.28 -20.76 -5.82
C ARG A 123 -13.91 -20.67 -4.43
N LEU A 124 -13.17 -20.99 -3.37
CA LEU A 124 -13.66 -20.85 -2.00
C LEU A 124 -13.74 -19.38 -1.59
N LEU A 125 -12.73 -18.59 -1.96
CA LEU A 125 -12.69 -17.15 -1.73
C LEU A 125 -13.89 -16.47 -2.39
N ASP A 126 -14.15 -16.77 -3.67
CA ASP A 126 -15.27 -16.20 -4.44
C ASP A 126 -16.63 -16.48 -3.77
N LYS A 127 -16.83 -17.67 -3.20
CA LYS A 127 -18.05 -18.01 -2.45
C LYS A 127 -18.23 -17.26 -1.14
N GLN A 128 -17.13 -16.86 -0.48
CA GLN A 128 -17.16 -16.16 0.80
C GLN A 128 -17.10 -14.64 0.63
N LEU A 129 -16.58 -14.14 -0.48
CA LEU A 129 -16.33 -12.72 -0.71
C LEU A 129 -17.62 -11.97 -1.04
N ILE A 130 -17.92 -10.97 -0.23
CA ILE A 130 -19.11 -10.12 -0.37
C ILE A 130 -18.65 -8.68 -0.61
N ALA A 131 -18.92 -8.20 -1.82
CA ALA A 131 -18.71 -6.82 -2.22
C ALA A 131 -19.77 -5.91 -1.60
N VAL A 132 -19.34 -4.82 -0.97
CA VAL A 132 -20.23 -3.85 -0.32
C VAL A 132 -19.93 -2.43 -0.81
N PRO A 133 -20.95 -1.61 -1.13
CA PRO A 133 -20.75 -0.23 -1.52
C PRO A 133 -20.24 0.64 -0.37
N PHE A 134 -19.52 1.71 -0.71
CA PHE A 134 -19.14 2.73 0.25
C PHE A 134 -20.36 3.47 0.82
N LYS A 135 -20.24 3.90 2.09
CA LYS A 135 -21.18 4.78 2.80
C LYS A 135 -22.53 4.15 3.15
N GLU A 136 -22.69 2.86 2.92
CA GLU A 136 -23.90 2.13 3.27
C GLU A 136 -23.67 1.30 4.53
N TRP A 137 -24.62 1.37 5.46
CA TRP A 137 -24.62 0.51 6.63
C TRP A 137 -25.18 -0.85 6.25
N PHE A 138 -24.48 -1.92 6.62
CA PHE A 138 -24.92 -3.30 6.45
C PHE A 138 -24.77 -4.07 7.76
N VAL A 139 -25.50 -5.18 7.88
CA VAL A 139 -25.48 -6.05 9.06
C VAL A 139 -24.96 -7.42 8.62
N PRO A 140 -23.84 -7.91 9.17
CA PRO A 140 -23.45 -9.30 8.98
C PRO A 140 -24.56 -10.22 9.50
N ALA A 141 -25.05 -11.14 8.66
CA ALA A 141 -26.22 -11.96 8.98
C ALA A 141 -26.04 -12.77 10.28
N SER A 142 -24.81 -13.15 10.58
CA SER A 142 -24.42 -13.90 11.78
C SER A 142 -24.29 -13.06 13.06
N ILE A 143 -24.31 -11.72 12.96
CA ILE A 143 -24.15 -10.81 14.11
C ILE A 143 -25.14 -9.61 13.98
N PRO A 144 -26.43 -9.80 14.32
CA PRO A 144 -27.44 -8.73 14.21
C PRO A 144 -27.15 -7.48 15.06
N ALA A 145 -26.38 -7.65 16.15
CA ALA A 145 -25.98 -6.57 17.05
C ALA A 145 -24.78 -5.75 16.54
N LEU A 146 -24.37 -5.93 15.28
CA LEU A 146 -23.26 -5.21 14.66
C LEU A 146 -23.69 -4.66 13.30
N GLN A 147 -23.55 -3.35 13.12
CA GLN A 147 -23.65 -2.73 11.80
C GLN A 147 -22.28 -2.23 11.38
N LEU A 148 -21.94 -2.45 10.12
CA LEU A 148 -20.67 -2.06 9.52
C LEU A 148 -20.91 -1.09 8.38
N LYS A 149 -19.94 -0.22 8.12
CA LYS A 149 -19.97 0.68 6.96
C LYS A 149 -18.55 0.98 6.50
N PHE A 150 -18.30 0.74 5.23
CA PHE A 150 -17.06 1.15 4.58
C PHE A 150 -17.09 2.62 4.22
N GLN A 151 -15.99 3.31 4.49
CA GLN A 151 -15.79 4.70 4.10
C GLN A 151 -14.44 4.83 3.43
N ARG A 152 -14.29 5.78 2.51
CA ARG A 152 -13.05 5.92 1.75
C ARG A 152 -11.87 6.29 2.65
N ALA A 153 -10.82 5.48 2.62
CA ALA A 153 -9.56 5.76 3.28
C ALA A 153 -8.58 6.54 2.38
N GLY A 154 -8.69 6.39 1.05
CA GLY A 154 -7.88 7.13 0.09
C GLY A 154 -6.43 6.66 -0.02
N HIS A 155 -6.13 5.47 0.48
CA HIS A 155 -4.79 4.87 0.51
C HIS A 155 -4.44 4.16 -0.81
N ILE A 156 -5.30 3.22 -1.22
CA ILE A 156 -5.33 2.64 -2.57
C ILE A 156 -6.76 2.64 -3.13
N LEU A 157 -6.94 2.29 -4.41
CA LEU A 157 -8.28 2.21 -4.99
C LEU A 157 -9.11 1.13 -4.28
N GLY A 158 -10.28 1.50 -3.76
CA GLY A 158 -11.11 0.61 -2.94
C GLY A 158 -10.80 0.61 -1.45
N SER A 159 -9.68 1.22 -1.02
CA SER A 159 -9.33 1.25 0.41
C SER A 159 -10.39 1.93 1.28
N ALA A 160 -10.62 1.33 2.44
CA ALA A 160 -11.64 1.76 3.37
C ALA A 160 -11.18 1.78 4.82
N TYR A 161 -11.63 2.80 5.55
CA TYR A 161 -11.76 2.70 7.00
C TYR A 161 -13.15 2.15 7.32
N VAL A 162 -13.26 1.40 8.41
CA VAL A 162 -14.48 0.69 8.79
C VAL A 162 -15.11 1.37 10.00
N GLU A 163 -16.35 1.82 9.87
CA GLU A 163 -17.17 2.23 11.01
C GLU A 163 -17.99 1.03 11.50
N CYS A 164 -17.81 0.66 12.76
CA CYS A 164 -18.56 -0.40 13.44
C CYS A 164 -19.51 0.22 14.47
N ALA A 165 -20.81 0.03 14.28
CA ALA A 165 -21.83 0.37 15.25
C ALA A 165 -22.19 -0.87 16.07
N VAL A 166 -21.79 -0.88 17.33
CA VAL A 166 -22.05 -1.99 18.26
C VAL A 166 -23.36 -1.73 19.01
N GLY A 167 -24.37 -2.56 18.73
CA GLY A 167 -25.74 -2.49 19.22
C GLY A 167 -26.75 -2.73 18.09
N GLU A 168 -27.98 -3.14 18.43
CA GLU A 168 -29.02 -3.48 17.44
C GLU A 168 -29.46 -2.29 16.56
N LYS A 169 -29.32 -1.06 17.07
CA LYS A 169 -29.72 0.17 16.38
C LYS A 169 -28.56 1.13 16.24
N LEU A 170 -28.51 1.86 15.13
CA LEU A 170 -27.51 2.92 14.91
C LEU A 170 -27.60 4.05 15.95
N ARG A 171 -28.81 4.39 16.40
CA ARG A 171 -28.99 5.38 17.46
C ARG A 171 -28.67 4.75 18.81
N GLY A 172 -27.78 5.37 19.58
CA GLY A 172 -27.39 4.90 20.91
C GLY A 172 -26.27 3.85 20.92
N SER A 173 -25.95 3.21 19.78
CA SER A 173 -24.81 2.29 19.69
C SER A 173 -23.47 2.98 19.90
N LYS A 174 -22.49 2.18 20.31
CA LYS A 174 -21.08 2.59 20.38
C LYS A 174 -20.47 2.58 18.98
N ARG A 175 -19.53 3.48 18.72
CA ARG A 175 -18.83 3.59 17.43
C ARG A 175 -17.36 3.23 17.58
N VAL A 176 -17.00 2.05 17.11
CA VAL A 176 -15.60 1.65 16.95
C VAL A 176 -15.20 1.95 15.52
N VAL A 177 -14.04 2.56 15.31
CA VAL A 177 -13.53 2.85 13.97
C VAL A 177 -12.15 2.22 13.82
N PHE A 178 -11.99 1.41 12.78
CA PHE A 178 -10.70 0.89 12.35
C PHE A 178 -10.27 1.66 11.11
N SER A 179 -9.13 2.34 11.18
CA SER A 179 -8.69 3.19 10.08
C SER A 179 -8.31 2.40 8.83
N GLY A 180 -7.84 1.16 8.99
CA GLY A 180 -6.94 0.56 8.00
C GLY A 180 -5.76 1.50 7.75
N ASP A 181 -5.28 1.54 6.52
CA ASP A 181 -4.33 2.56 6.10
C ASP A 181 -5.05 3.79 5.56
N LEU A 182 -4.67 4.96 6.07
CA LEU A 182 -5.24 6.23 5.63
C LEU A 182 -4.38 6.83 4.53
N GLY A 183 -5.03 7.34 3.50
CA GLY A 183 -4.36 8.01 2.39
C GLY A 183 -3.88 9.41 2.73
N ALA A 184 -2.71 9.78 2.20
CA ALA A 184 -2.30 11.17 2.15
C ALA A 184 -3.33 12.01 1.34
N PRO A 185 -3.68 13.23 1.77
CA PRO A 185 -4.48 14.13 0.96
C PRO A 185 -3.80 14.43 -0.38
N TYR A 186 -4.59 14.58 -1.44
CA TYR A 186 -4.09 14.88 -2.79
C TYR A 186 -3.21 13.78 -3.40
N SER A 187 -3.34 12.53 -2.94
CA SER A 187 -2.86 11.38 -3.68
C SER A 187 -3.50 11.35 -5.08
N PRO A 188 -2.72 11.15 -6.15
CA PRO A 188 -3.25 10.96 -7.49
C PRO A 188 -4.36 9.91 -7.54
N LEU A 189 -5.38 10.12 -8.37
CA LEU A 189 -6.51 9.22 -8.60
C LEU A 189 -7.46 9.02 -7.41
N LEU A 190 -7.01 9.19 -6.17
CA LEU A 190 -7.73 8.77 -4.98
C LEU A 190 -8.46 9.94 -4.29
N PRO A 191 -9.77 9.82 -4.00
CA PRO A 191 -10.44 10.79 -3.15
C PRO A 191 -9.86 10.82 -1.74
N ALA A 192 -9.55 12.01 -1.22
CA ALA A 192 -9.05 12.16 0.14
C ALA A 192 -10.04 11.62 1.20
N PRO A 193 -9.54 10.99 2.28
CA PRO A 193 -10.40 10.50 3.35
C PRO A 193 -11.16 11.64 4.04
N LYS A 194 -12.40 11.35 4.41
CA LYS A 194 -13.21 12.23 5.27
C LYS A 194 -13.32 11.58 6.63
N SER A 195 -13.13 12.36 7.70
CA SER A 195 -13.30 11.85 9.06
C SER A 195 -14.75 11.40 9.31
N PRO A 196 -14.95 10.33 10.11
CA PRO A 196 -16.27 9.95 10.56
C PRO A 196 -16.90 11.07 11.40
N TYR A 197 -18.24 11.11 11.41
CA TYR A 197 -18.97 12.11 12.20
C TYR A 197 -18.74 11.94 13.71
N ARG A 198 -18.71 10.69 14.17
CA ARG A 198 -18.48 10.33 15.57
C ARG A 198 -17.66 9.06 15.68
N CYS A 199 -16.88 8.96 16.75
CA CYS A 199 -16.14 7.79 17.14
C CYS A 199 -16.08 7.71 18.67
N ASP A 200 -16.30 6.54 19.25
CA ASP A 200 -16.10 6.26 20.67
C ASP A 200 -14.70 5.63 20.89
N ASP A 201 -14.32 4.65 20.06
CA ASP A 201 -13.02 3.97 20.09
C ASP A 201 -12.32 3.99 18.73
N LEU A 202 -11.20 4.73 18.71
CA LEU A 202 -10.12 4.81 17.73
C LEU A 202 -9.25 3.54 17.62
N VAL A 203 -9.16 2.85 16.48
CA VAL A 203 -7.95 2.09 16.10
C VAL A 203 -7.36 2.73 14.86
N ILE A 204 -6.15 3.31 14.98
CA ILE A 204 -5.53 4.14 13.93
C ILE A 204 -4.12 3.67 13.59
N GLU A 205 -3.79 3.64 12.30
CA GLU A 205 -2.43 3.43 11.80
C GLU A 205 -1.47 4.55 12.24
N SER A 206 -0.17 4.29 12.15
CA SER A 206 0.86 5.23 12.57
C SER A 206 2.16 5.13 11.77
N THR A 207 2.07 4.68 10.52
CA THR A 207 3.24 4.45 9.65
C THR A 207 4.16 5.68 9.58
N TYR A 208 3.57 6.88 9.54
CA TYR A 208 4.29 8.16 9.59
C TYR A 208 3.88 9.02 10.78
N GLY A 209 3.61 8.38 11.93
CA GLY A 209 3.27 9.06 13.18
C GLY A 209 4.32 10.04 13.70
N ASP A 210 5.56 9.96 13.22
CA ASP A 210 6.71 10.79 13.59
C ASP A 210 7.03 11.92 12.58
N LYS A 211 6.47 11.88 11.37
CA LYS A 211 6.94 12.72 10.24
C LYS A 211 5.79 13.37 9.48
N CYS A 212 6.09 14.49 8.82
CA CYS A 212 5.20 15.15 7.88
C CYS A 212 5.74 14.99 6.45
N HIS A 213 4.84 14.80 5.49
CA HIS A 213 5.20 14.64 4.08
C HIS A 213 5.51 15.99 3.44
N GLU A 214 6.31 15.94 2.39
CA GLU A 214 6.51 17.10 1.52
C GLU A 214 5.25 17.41 0.72
N GLY A 215 4.98 18.69 0.50
CA GLY A 215 3.84 19.11 -0.31
C GLY A 215 3.92 18.64 -1.76
N ARG A 216 2.74 18.45 -2.39
CA ARG A 216 2.58 17.95 -3.77
C ARG A 216 3.43 18.69 -4.82
N ARG A 217 3.60 20.02 -4.67
CA ARG A 217 4.43 20.81 -5.59
C ARG A 217 5.91 20.43 -5.47
N THR A 218 6.41 20.33 -4.24
CA THR A 218 7.82 20.00 -3.95
C THR A 218 8.15 18.59 -4.42
N ARG A 219 7.31 17.59 -4.08
CA ARG A 219 7.56 16.21 -4.51
C ARG A 219 7.63 16.07 -6.04
N ARG A 220 6.74 16.74 -6.78
CA ARG A 220 6.74 16.74 -8.25
C ARG A 220 7.99 17.39 -8.82
N GLN A 221 8.40 18.54 -8.27
CA GLN A 221 9.61 19.22 -8.70
C GLN A 221 10.87 18.36 -8.44
N ARG A 222 10.91 17.63 -7.32
CA ARG A 222 12.02 16.71 -7.02
C ARG A 222 12.05 15.53 -7.99
N LEU A 223 10.90 14.89 -8.27
CA LEU A 223 10.80 13.83 -9.26
C LEU A 223 11.23 14.32 -10.65
N GLN A 224 10.70 15.47 -11.09
CA GLN A 224 11.08 16.09 -12.36
C GLN A 224 12.59 16.32 -12.46
N LYS A 225 13.23 16.85 -11.42
CA LYS A 225 14.69 17.06 -11.40
C LYS A 225 15.49 15.77 -11.57
N THR A 226 15.05 14.67 -10.96
CA THR A 226 15.71 13.36 -11.14
C THR A 226 15.58 12.89 -12.59
N ILE A 227 14.41 13.08 -13.21
CA ILE A 227 14.20 12.73 -14.62
C ILE A 227 15.03 13.62 -15.56
N GLU A 228 15.09 14.92 -15.31
CA GLU A 228 15.92 15.86 -16.07
C GLU A 228 17.41 15.50 -15.99
N ARG A 229 17.89 15.06 -14.82
CA ARG A 229 19.26 14.54 -14.67
C ARG A 229 19.47 13.31 -15.54
N CYS A 230 18.56 12.34 -15.50
CA CYS A 230 18.60 11.12 -16.31
C CYS A 230 18.68 11.42 -17.81
N LEU A 231 17.83 12.35 -18.30
CA LEU A 231 17.86 12.81 -19.69
C LEU A 231 19.22 13.43 -20.06
N LYS A 232 19.82 14.22 -19.15
CA LYS A 232 21.10 14.91 -19.39
C LYS A 232 22.30 13.96 -19.37
N ASN A 233 22.34 13.02 -18.43
CA ASN A 233 23.49 12.14 -18.21
C ASN A 233 23.38 10.78 -18.90
N ARG A 234 22.27 10.53 -19.63
CA ARG A 234 22.03 9.26 -20.33
C ARG A 234 22.06 8.07 -19.36
N GLY A 235 21.37 8.24 -18.23
CA GLY A 235 21.26 7.27 -17.15
C GLY A 235 19.90 6.59 -17.09
N THR A 236 19.65 5.86 -16.00
CA THR A 236 18.37 5.19 -15.72
C THR A 236 17.86 5.58 -14.35
N VAL A 237 16.57 5.89 -14.22
CA VAL A 237 15.92 6.10 -12.92
C VAL A 237 15.20 4.81 -12.52
N LEU A 238 15.69 4.15 -11.47
CA LEU A 238 15.04 2.99 -10.86
C LEU A 238 14.10 3.45 -9.75
N ILE A 239 12.83 3.05 -9.83
CA ILE A 239 11.82 3.35 -8.83
C ILE A 239 11.24 2.03 -8.31
N PRO A 240 11.78 1.49 -7.19
CA PRO A 240 11.17 0.35 -6.52
C PRO A 240 9.76 0.73 -6.06
N ALA A 241 8.75 0.02 -6.53
CA ALA A 241 7.36 0.29 -6.20
C ALA A 241 6.54 -1.00 -6.06
N PHE A 242 5.56 -0.97 -5.17
CA PHE A 242 4.54 -2.02 -5.12
C PHE A 242 3.64 -1.94 -6.35
N SER A 243 3.26 -3.10 -6.88
CA SER A 243 2.42 -3.25 -8.07
C SER A 243 1.03 -2.60 -7.93
N ILE A 244 0.61 -2.34 -6.70
CA ILE A 244 -0.72 -1.83 -6.33
C ILE A 244 -0.58 -0.47 -5.65
N GLY A 245 -1.24 0.54 -6.22
CA GLY A 245 -1.25 1.92 -5.71
C GLY A 245 -0.07 2.73 -6.22
N ARG A 246 1.14 2.42 -5.73
CA ARG A 246 2.33 3.27 -5.94
C ARG A 246 2.71 3.40 -7.41
N THR A 247 2.72 2.30 -8.15
CA THR A 247 2.98 2.32 -9.60
C THR A 247 1.99 3.24 -10.33
N GLN A 248 0.68 3.11 -10.06
CA GLN A 248 -0.34 3.91 -10.75
C GLN A 248 -0.26 5.40 -10.39
N GLU A 249 0.04 5.74 -9.14
CA GLU A 249 0.26 7.13 -8.73
C GLU A 249 1.49 7.76 -9.42
N LEU A 250 2.57 6.99 -9.57
CA LEU A 250 3.77 7.45 -10.26
C LEU A 250 3.52 7.65 -11.75
N LEU A 251 2.85 6.70 -12.42
CA LEU A 251 2.46 6.85 -13.83
C LEU A 251 1.66 8.14 -14.06
N TYR A 252 0.71 8.44 -13.17
CA TYR A 252 -0.09 9.66 -13.23
C TYR A 252 0.73 10.96 -13.08
N GLU A 253 1.74 10.95 -12.21
CA GLU A 253 2.58 12.14 -11.99
C GLU A 253 3.67 12.26 -13.06
N ILE A 254 4.22 11.16 -13.57
CA ILE A 254 5.16 11.13 -14.70
C ILE A 254 4.48 11.66 -15.96
N GLU A 255 3.26 11.19 -16.28
CA GLU A 255 2.48 11.70 -17.42
C GLU A 255 2.21 13.21 -17.29
N GLU A 256 1.95 13.71 -16.08
CA GLU A 256 1.79 15.16 -15.84
C GLU A 256 3.09 15.95 -16.04
N ILE A 257 4.23 15.38 -15.62
CA ILE A 257 5.54 16.01 -15.80
C ILE A 257 5.87 16.07 -17.29
N ILE A 258 5.74 14.95 -18.00
CA ILE A 258 5.98 14.86 -19.45
C ILE A 258 5.07 15.84 -20.19
N HIS A 259 3.75 15.80 -19.96
CA HIS A 259 2.81 16.69 -20.63
C HIS A 259 3.15 18.17 -20.44
N ARG A 260 3.54 18.57 -19.22
CA ARG A 260 3.97 19.96 -18.95
C ARG A 260 5.29 20.28 -19.63
N ALA A 261 6.24 19.37 -19.59
CA ALA A 261 7.57 19.58 -20.14
C ALA A 261 7.52 19.68 -21.66
N THR A 262 6.66 18.93 -22.35
CA THR A 262 6.49 19.01 -23.80
C THR A 262 5.68 20.24 -24.21
N HIS A 263 4.49 20.46 -23.62
CA HIS A 263 3.56 21.50 -24.08
C HIS A 263 3.92 22.91 -23.61
N LYS A 264 4.78 23.06 -22.61
CA LYS A 264 5.25 24.38 -22.12
C LYS A 264 6.69 24.67 -22.51
N SER A 265 7.37 23.75 -23.20
CA SER A 265 8.72 24.04 -23.69
C SER A 265 8.66 25.08 -24.79
N THR A 266 9.55 26.06 -24.72
CA THR A 266 9.85 26.97 -25.83
C THR A 266 11.04 26.47 -26.67
N ASN A 267 11.54 25.26 -26.36
CA ASN A 267 12.69 24.63 -26.99
C ASN A 267 12.29 23.23 -27.50
N ASP A 268 12.26 23.07 -28.81
CA ASP A 268 11.86 21.84 -29.50
C ASP A 268 12.79 20.66 -29.20
N GLU A 269 14.09 20.90 -29.02
CA GLU A 269 15.04 19.83 -28.66
C GLU A 269 14.76 19.28 -27.25
N GLN A 270 14.40 20.17 -26.32
CA GLN A 270 14.05 19.74 -24.97
C GLN A 270 12.72 18.97 -24.97
N ALA A 271 11.74 19.40 -25.76
CA ALA A 271 10.48 18.66 -25.92
C ALA A 271 10.73 17.26 -26.48
N ALA A 272 11.54 17.15 -27.53
CA ALA A 272 11.90 15.87 -28.15
C ALA A 272 12.60 14.91 -27.18
N LEU A 273 13.44 15.41 -26.26
CA LEU A 273 14.06 14.58 -25.22
C LEU A 273 13.02 13.95 -24.29
N TRP A 274 12.01 14.71 -23.85
CA TRP A 274 10.92 14.20 -23.01
C TRP A 274 10.00 13.23 -23.76
N GLU A 275 9.79 13.45 -25.06
CA GLU A 275 9.02 12.54 -25.92
C GLU A 275 9.76 11.21 -26.11
N SER A 276 11.09 11.22 -26.19
CA SER A 276 11.93 10.02 -26.37
C SER A 276 12.21 9.21 -25.10
N LEU A 277 11.73 9.66 -23.94
CA LEU A 277 11.98 9.02 -22.64
C LEU A 277 11.20 7.70 -22.52
N ASP A 278 11.88 6.59 -22.26
CA ASP A 278 11.20 5.31 -22.03
C ASP A 278 10.69 5.21 -20.59
N ILE A 279 9.40 4.92 -20.41
CA ILE A 279 8.81 4.60 -19.11
C ILE A 279 8.44 3.13 -19.07
N ILE A 280 9.17 2.35 -18.28
CA ILE A 280 9.07 0.89 -18.25
C ILE A 280 8.41 0.46 -16.94
N VAL A 281 7.28 -0.23 -17.03
CA VAL A 281 6.68 -0.95 -15.91
C VAL A 281 7.01 -2.42 -16.04
N ASP A 282 7.89 -2.90 -15.17
CA ASP A 282 8.36 -4.27 -15.18
C ASP A 282 7.75 -5.09 -14.06
N SER A 283 6.45 -5.34 -14.21
CA SER A 283 5.66 -6.17 -13.30
C SER A 283 4.36 -6.57 -14.00
N PRO A 284 4.15 -7.87 -14.30
CA PRO A 284 2.89 -8.35 -14.89
C PRO A 284 1.71 -8.03 -13.98
N LEU A 285 1.89 -8.22 -12.68
CA LEU A 285 0.91 -7.86 -11.67
C LEU A 285 0.56 -6.36 -11.75
N ALA A 286 1.55 -5.46 -11.85
CA ALA A 286 1.27 -4.03 -11.97
C ALA A 286 0.52 -3.67 -13.25
N ALA A 287 0.76 -4.39 -14.35
CA ALA A 287 0.03 -4.24 -15.60
C ALA A 287 -1.46 -4.55 -15.43
N GLU A 288 -1.76 -5.70 -14.84
CA GLU A 288 -3.12 -6.15 -14.53
C GLU A 288 -3.83 -5.15 -13.60
N PHE A 289 -3.17 -4.74 -12.50
CA PHE A 289 -3.73 -3.71 -11.62
C PHE A 289 -3.98 -2.40 -12.33
N THR A 290 -3.08 -1.98 -13.23
CA THR A 290 -3.27 -0.75 -14.01
C THR A 290 -4.49 -0.86 -14.92
N ALA A 291 -4.73 -2.02 -15.54
CA ALA A 291 -5.94 -2.29 -16.32
C ALA A 291 -7.22 -2.20 -15.46
N HIS A 292 -7.21 -2.79 -14.26
CA HIS A 292 -8.32 -2.68 -13.31
C HIS A 292 -8.55 -1.24 -12.81
N TYR A 293 -7.48 -0.50 -12.51
CA TYR A 293 -7.59 0.91 -12.13
C TYR A 293 -8.26 1.74 -13.23
N ARG A 294 -7.97 1.45 -14.51
CA ARG A 294 -8.61 2.09 -15.66
C ARG A 294 -10.10 1.73 -15.79
N SER A 295 -10.49 0.48 -15.55
CA SER A 295 -11.91 0.08 -15.60
C SER A 295 -12.71 0.74 -14.47
N LEU A 296 -12.08 0.97 -13.32
CA LEU A 296 -12.65 1.60 -12.13
C LEU A 296 -12.59 3.14 -12.12
N LYS A 297 -12.45 3.79 -13.28
CA LYS A 297 -12.38 5.27 -13.43
C LYS A 297 -13.52 6.05 -12.78
N LYS A 298 -14.67 5.41 -12.50
CA LYS A 298 -15.80 6.02 -11.76
C LYS A 298 -15.44 6.35 -10.31
N LEU A 299 -14.49 5.61 -9.72
CA LEU A 299 -14.03 5.79 -8.36
C LEU A 299 -12.92 6.85 -8.23
N TRP A 300 -12.37 7.31 -9.37
CA TRP A 300 -11.31 8.30 -9.37
C TRP A 300 -11.79 9.65 -8.82
N ASP A 301 -10.84 10.41 -8.29
CA ASP A 301 -11.06 11.76 -7.81
C ASP A 301 -11.53 12.71 -8.94
N ALA A 302 -11.87 13.94 -8.56
CA ALA A 302 -12.38 14.91 -9.53
C ALA A 302 -11.30 15.37 -10.52
N GLU A 303 -10.04 15.49 -10.08
CA GLU A 303 -8.92 15.94 -10.91
C GLU A 303 -8.61 14.92 -12.03
N ALA A 304 -8.46 13.64 -11.68
CA ALA A 304 -8.20 12.58 -12.64
C ALA A 304 -9.34 12.40 -13.65
N ARG A 305 -10.60 12.51 -13.21
CA ARG A 305 -11.74 12.49 -14.13
C ARG A 305 -11.77 13.70 -15.07
N GLN A 306 -11.30 14.88 -14.62
CA GLN A 306 -11.17 16.04 -15.49
C GLN A 306 -10.08 15.83 -16.56
N ARG A 307 -8.95 15.21 -16.20
CA ARG A 307 -7.90 14.86 -17.18
C ARG A 307 -8.41 13.89 -18.25
N LEU A 308 -9.17 12.88 -17.87
CA LEU A 308 -9.81 11.98 -18.85
C LEU A 308 -10.73 12.73 -19.81
N ARG A 309 -11.53 13.68 -19.30
CA ARG A 309 -12.40 14.53 -20.14
C ARG A 309 -11.63 15.42 -21.09
N SER A 310 -10.40 15.79 -20.78
CA SER A 310 -9.52 16.55 -21.67
C SER A 310 -8.70 15.66 -22.63
N GLY A 311 -9.06 14.39 -22.80
CA GLY A 311 -8.37 13.46 -23.70
C GLY A 311 -7.02 12.94 -23.19
N ARG A 312 -6.69 13.15 -21.92
CA ARG A 312 -5.43 12.67 -21.32
C ARG A 312 -5.61 11.30 -20.68
N HIS A 313 -4.57 10.47 -20.78
CA HIS A 313 -4.60 9.07 -20.34
C HIS A 313 -3.44 8.77 -19.36
N PRO A 314 -3.55 9.17 -18.09
CA PRO A 314 -2.43 9.13 -17.13
C PRO A 314 -1.92 7.73 -16.76
N LEU A 315 -2.64 6.67 -17.16
CA LEU A 315 -2.27 5.26 -16.95
C LEU A 315 -2.07 4.49 -18.27
N SER A 316 -2.00 5.21 -19.40
CA SER A 316 -1.91 4.63 -20.75
C SER A 316 -1.46 5.72 -21.72
N PHE A 317 -0.18 6.08 -21.67
CA PHE A 317 0.42 7.14 -22.50
C PHE A 317 1.56 6.57 -23.35
N GLU A 318 1.96 7.27 -24.40
CA GLU A 318 2.81 6.77 -25.49
C GLU A 318 4.16 6.22 -25.02
N GLN A 319 4.81 6.88 -24.06
CA GLN A 319 6.09 6.45 -23.51
C GLN A 319 6.03 5.19 -22.62
N LEU A 320 4.84 4.71 -22.27
CA LEU A 320 4.66 3.61 -21.32
C LEU A 320 4.79 2.24 -22.00
N THR A 321 5.86 1.52 -21.67
CA THR A 321 6.08 0.12 -22.02
C THR A 321 5.86 -0.76 -20.80
N THR A 322 5.14 -1.86 -20.96
CA THR A 322 4.92 -2.86 -19.92
C THR A 322 5.63 -4.15 -20.28
N ILE A 323 6.34 -4.75 -19.32
CA ILE A 323 7.10 -5.99 -19.51
C ILE A 323 6.34 -7.15 -18.86
N GLU A 324 5.88 -8.11 -19.67
CA GLU A 324 5.06 -9.22 -19.21
C GLU A 324 5.91 -10.48 -18.99
N SER A 325 6.80 -10.80 -19.92
CA SER A 325 7.55 -12.06 -19.87
C SER A 325 8.91 -11.94 -19.15
N HIS A 326 9.38 -13.06 -18.60
CA HIS A 326 10.74 -13.13 -18.03
C HIS A 326 11.83 -12.87 -19.09
N ARG A 327 11.60 -13.31 -20.34
CA ARG A 327 12.54 -13.09 -21.45
C ARG A 327 12.72 -11.60 -21.75
N GLU A 328 11.61 -10.87 -21.86
CA GLU A 328 11.65 -9.41 -22.09
C GLU A 328 12.27 -8.68 -20.90
N HIS A 329 12.03 -9.14 -19.67
CA HIS A 329 12.67 -8.59 -18.47
C HIS A 329 14.20 -8.66 -18.57
N VAL A 330 14.76 -9.84 -18.88
CA VAL A 330 16.22 -10.02 -19.03
C VAL A 330 16.77 -9.13 -20.15
N GLN A 331 16.10 -9.11 -21.31
CA GLN A 331 16.48 -8.27 -22.44
C GLN A 331 16.46 -6.77 -22.08
N THR A 332 15.48 -6.34 -21.28
CA THR A 332 15.35 -4.95 -20.85
C THR A 332 16.48 -4.55 -19.89
N VAL A 333 16.84 -5.42 -18.95
CA VAL A 333 17.98 -5.19 -18.05
C VAL A 333 19.28 -5.03 -18.85
N GLU A 334 19.54 -5.95 -19.79
CA GLU A 334 20.73 -5.90 -20.66
C GLU A 334 20.75 -4.66 -21.55
N TYR A 335 19.60 -4.32 -22.12
CA TYR A 335 19.42 -3.13 -22.95
C TYR A 335 19.80 -1.85 -22.21
N LEU A 336 19.29 -1.67 -20.99
CA LEU A 336 19.57 -0.47 -20.19
C LEU A 336 21.02 -0.42 -19.70
N ALA A 337 21.60 -1.57 -19.35
CA ALA A 337 22.99 -1.64 -18.91
C ALA A 337 23.98 -1.25 -20.03
N ASN A 338 23.66 -1.56 -21.29
CA ASN A 338 24.61 -1.44 -22.41
C ASN A 338 24.40 -0.21 -23.30
N THR A 339 23.18 0.34 -23.40
CA THR A 339 22.88 1.41 -24.38
C THR A 339 23.00 2.82 -23.81
N GLY A 340 22.80 2.99 -22.50
CA GLY A 340 22.68 4.32 -21.89
C GLY A 340 21.50 5.13 -22.40
N LYS A 341 20.43 4.48 -22.92
CA LYS A 341 19.20 5.21 -23.26
C LYS A 341 18.53 5.71 -21.96
N PRO A 342 18.14 7.01 -21.89
CA PRO A 342 17.38 7.52 -20.76
C PRO A 342 16.08 6.73 -20.56
N ALA A 343 15.91 6.16 -19.37
CA ALA A 343 14.72 5.40 -19.03
C ALA A 343 14.32 5.59 -17.57
N ILE A 344 13.03 5.40 -17.28
CA ILE A 344 12.50 5.19 -15.93
C ILE A 344 12.00 3.76 -15.84
N VAL A 345 12.46 3.01 -14.85
CA VAL A 345 12.00 1.65 -14.57
C VAL A 345 11.24 1.65 -13.25
N ILE A 346 9.97 1.27 -13.30
CA ILE A 346 9.13 1.00 -12.14
C ILE A 346 8.95 -0.51 -12.05
N ALA A 347 9.48 -1.13 -10.99
CA ALA A 347 9.41 -2.57 -10.82
C ALA A 347 9.21 -2.97 -9.35
N ALA A 348 8.61 -4.14 -9.15
CA ALA A 348 8.45 -4.76 -7.84
C ALA A 348 9.71 -5.58 -7.48
N SER A 349 10.05 -5.76 -6.20
CA SER A 349 9.30 -5.34 -5.01
C SER A 349 9.63 -3.91 -4.54
N GLY A 350 8.65 -3.24 -3.93
CA GLY A 350 8.78 -1.84 -3.47
C GLY A 350 9.79 -1.62 -2.33
N MET A 351 10.21 -2.68 -1.64
CA MET A 351 11.25 -2.65 -0.60
C MET A 351 12.56 -3.34 -1.02
N CYS A 352 12.67 -3.70 -2.30
CA CYS A 352 13.83 -4.41 -2.86
C CYS A 352 14.13 -5.75 -2.18
N ALA A 353 13.15 -6.41 -1.55
CA ALA A 353 13.31 -7.71 -0.89
C ALA A 353 13.30 -8.90 -1.88
N GLY A 354 13.25 -8.63 -3.17
CA GLY A 354 13.13 -9.61 -4.24
C GLY A 354 12.37 -9.05 -5.45
N GLY A 355 11.97 -9.94 -6.35
CA GLY A 355 11.27 -9.57 -7.59
C GLY A 355 12.19 -8.98 -8.65
N ARG A 356 11.60 -8.51 -9.76
CA ARG A 356 12.32 -8.02 -10.94
C ARG A 356 13.22 -6.82 -10.67
N MET A 357 12.89 -5.98 -9.69
CA MET A 357 13.73 -4.84 -9.27
C MET A 357 15.11 -5.28 -8.81
N MET A 358 15.25 -6.50 -8.25
CA MET A 358 16.54 -7.04 -7.83
C MET A 358 17.54 -7.10 -9.00
N ASN A 359 17.09 -7.56 -10.17
CA ASN A 359 17.94 -7.70 -11.35
C ASN A 359 18.43 -6.34 -11.87
N TYR A 360 17.56 -5.33 -11.87
CA TYR A 360 17.94 -3.96 -12.21
C TYR A 360 18.96 -3.38 -11.22
N LEU A 361 18.75 -3.58 -9.91
CA LEU A 361 19.67 -3.08 -8.89
C LEU A 361 21.06 -3.70 -9.04
N LYS A 362 21.15 -5.03 -9.22
CA LYS A 362 22.42 -5.72 -9.45
C LYS A 362 23.16 -5.18 -10.68
N ALA A 363 22.45 -4.96 -11.78
CA ALA A 363 23.05 -4.50 -13.03
C ALA A 363 23.44 -3.01 -13.02
N LEU A 364 22.68 -2.15 -12.34
CA LEU A 364 22.74 -0.70 -12.55
C LEU A 364 23.19 0.11 -11.32
N LEU A 365 23.18 -0.44 -10.09
CA LEU A 365 23.70 0.25 -8.90
C LEU A 365 25.18 0.70 -9.01
N PRO A 366 26.07 -0.07 -9.67
CA PRO A 366 27.46 0.35 -9.85
C PRO A 366 27.66 1.48 -10.87
N ASP A 367 26.65 1.87 -11.64
CA ASP A 367 26.75 2.98 -12.60
C ASP A 367 26.34 4.32 -11.94
N LYS A 368 27.25 5.31 -11.96
CA LYS A 368 27.03 6.66 -11.42
C LYS A 368 25.97 7.48 -12.19
N ARG A 369 25.60 7.04 -13.39
CA ARG A 369 24.53 7.65 -14.18
C ARG A 369 23.15 7.24 -13.66
N THR A 370 23.05 6.07 -13.03
CA THR A 370 21.82 5.54 -12.45
C THR A 370 21.40 6.34 -11.23
N ASP A 371 20.10 6.50 -11.07
CA ASP A 371 19.48 7.03 -9.86
C ASP A 371 18.44 6.06 -9.33
N VAL A 372 18.45 5.79 -8.02
CA VAL A 372 17.43 5.00 -7.32
C VAL A 372 16.56 5.95 -6.50
N VAL A 373 15.25 5.91 -6.76
CA VAL A 373 14.27 6.79 -6.11
C VAL A 373 13.30 5.97 -5.28
N PHE A 374 13.45 6.04 -3.96
CA PHE A 374 12.52 5.45 -3.03
C PHE A 374 11.33 6.39 -2.79
N VAL A 375 10.14 5.85 -3.00
CA VAL A 375 8.86 6.57 -2.96
C VAL A 375 7.92 6.05 -1.88
N GLY A 376 8.30 5.00 -1.15
CA GLY A 376 7.51 4.42 -0.07
C GLY A 376 8.36 4.13 1.17
N TYR A 377 7.70 3.66 2.23
CA TYR A 377 8.38 3.19 3.43
C TYR A 377 9.31 2.00 3.11
N GLN A 378 10.45 1.91 3.79
CA GLN A 378 11.42 0.82 3.65
C GLN A 378 11.65 0.22 5.04
N ALA A 379 11.12 -0.99 5.25
CA ALA A 379 11.17 -1.68 6.52
C ALA A 379 12.61 -2.08 6.91
N GLN A 380 12.86 -2.17 8.21
CA GLN A 380 14.13 -2.68 8.72
C GLN A 380 14.37 -4.11 8.22
N GLY A 381 15.63 -4.44 7.91
CA GLY A 381 16.01 -5.74 7.35
C GLY A 381 15.85 -5.87 5.84
N THR A 382 15.31 -4.86 5.14
CA THR A 382 15.16 -4.91 3.67
C THR A 382 16.37 -4.33 2.94
N PRO A 383 16.76 -4.85 1.74
CA PRO A 383 17.82 -4.24 0.94
C PRO A 383 17.56 -2.78 0.56
N GLY A 384 16.28 -2.40 0.38
CA GLY A 384 15.91 -1.02 0.12
C GLY A 384 16.28 -0.06 1.26
N ARG A 385 16.14 -0.51 2.52
CA ARG A 385 16.56 0.23 3.70
C ARG A 385 18.08 0.39 3.76
N ASP A 386 18.84 -0.64 3.40
CA ASP A 386 20.30 -0.59 3.33
C ASP A 386 20.80 0.37 2.25
N ILE A 387 20.19 0.34 1.05
CA ILE A 387 20.52 1.27 -0.02
C ILE A 387 20.24 2.71 0.41
N GLN A 388 19.11 2.99 1.06
CA GLN A 388 18.81 4.32 1.60
C GLN A 388 19.84 4.79 2.64
N LYS A 389 20.34 3.88 3.48
CA LYS A 389 21.28 4.20 4.56
C LYS A 389 22.71 4.40 4.06
N TYR A 390 23.20 3.50 3.21
CA TYR A 390 24.60 3.46 2.79
C TYR A 390 24.85 4.16 1.46
N GLY A 391 23.86 4.23 0.57
CA GLY A 391 23.97 4.83 -0.76
C GLY A 391 24.41 6.29 -0.77
N PRO A 392 23.83 7.20 0.04
CA PRO A 392 24.23 8.61 0.07
C PRO A 392 25.70 8.88 0.43
N ARG A 393 26.42 7.88 0.95
CA ARG A 393 27.82 7.96 1.37
C ARG A 393 28.75 7.15 0.46
N GLY A 394 28.25 6.55 -0.62
CA GLY A 394 29.03 5.67 -1.49
C GLY A 394 29.36 4.32 -0.84
N GLY A 395 28.35 3.67 -0.25
CA GLY A 395 28.49 2.37 0.41
C GLY A 395 28.20 1.16 -0.47
N TYR A 396 27.73 0.08 0.14
CA TYR A 396 27.38 -1.18 -0.52
C TYR A 396 26.08 -1.75 0.06
N VAL A 397 25.50 -2.72 -0.66
CA VAL A 397 24.37 -3.54 -0.21
C VAL A 397 24.63 -4.99 -0.59
N TYR A 398 24.08 -5.94 0.18
CA TYR A 398 24.07 -7.35 -0.21
C TYR A 398 22.77 -7.66 -0.95
N LEU A 399 22.88 -8.19 -2.17
CA LEU A 399 21.77 -8.63 -3.00
C LEU A 399 21.99 -10.11 -3.35
N ASP A 400 21.11 -10.99 -2.89
CA ASP A 400 21.26 -12.46 -2.97
C ASP A 400 22.62 -12.97 -2.45
N GLY A 401 23.07 -12.40 -1.32
CA GLY A 401 24.36 -12.77 -0.69
C GLY A 401 25.59 -12.15 -1.35
N GLU A 402 25.45 -11.48 -2.49
CA GLU A 402 26.56 -10.84 -3.20
C GLU A 402 26.66 -9.35 -2.86
N LYS A 403 27.88 -8.88 -2.59
CA LYS A 403 28.14 -7.46 -2.30
C LYS A 403 28.09 -6.65 -3.60
N THR A 404 27.20 -5.66 -3.65
CA THR A 404 27.08 -4.70 -4.75
C THR A 404 27.45 -3.29 -4.27
N ASP A 405 28.39 -2.63 -4.96
CA ASP A 405 28.75 -1.24 -4.68
C ASP A 405 27.66 -0.28 -5.14
N ILE A 406 27.34 0.71 -4.30
CA ILE A 406 26.34 1.74 -4.60
C ILE A 406 27.06 2.99 -5.11
N ARG A 407 27.10 3.16 -6.44
CA ARG A 407 27.60 4.39 -7.09
C ARG A 407 26.46 5.25 -7.68
N ALA A 408 25.28 4.65 -7.84
CA ALA A 408 24.06 5.34 -8.22
C ALA A 408 23.69 6.45 -7.22
N GLY A 409 23.02 7.50 -7.69
CA GLY A 409 22.43 8.50 -6.81
C GLY A 409 21.23 7.90 -6.08
N VAL A 410 21.16 8.05 -4.75
CA VAL A 410 20.04 7.51 -3.95
C VAL A 410 19.19 8.64 -3.40
N TYR A 411 17.90 8.62 -3.73
CA TYR A 411 16.93 9.64 -3.35
C TYR A 411 15.75 9.03 -2.62
N THR A 412 15.22 9.76 -1.64
CA THR A 412 13.95 9.44 -0.99
C THR A 412 12.98 10.60 -1.15
N LEU A 413 11.83 10.32 -1.74
CA LEU A 413 10.74 11.28 -1.98
C LEU A 413 9.54 10.91 -1.10
N SER A 414 9.58 11.28 0.18
CA SER A 414 8.55 10.94 1.17
C SER A 414 7.15 11.43 0.81
N GLY A 415 7.04 12.51 0.03
CA GLY A 415 5.76 13.04 -0.44
C GLY A 415 4.96 12.09 -1.33
N TYR A 416 5.57 11.02 -1.83
CA TYR A 416 4.88 9.95 -2.55
C TYR A 416 4.55 8.77 -1.63
N SER A 417 4.49 8.88 -0.31
CA SER A 417 3.94 7.77 0.48
C SER A 417 2.43 7.61 0.24
N ALA A 418 1.92 6.38 0.31
CA ALA A 418 0.48 6.10 0.25
C ALA A 418 -0.21 6.39 1.59
N HIS A 419 0.56 6.45 2.69
CA HIS A 419 0.04 6.66 4.03
C HIS A 419 -0.07 8.14 4.39
N ALA A 420 -1.05 8.45 5.22
CA ALA A 420 -1.24 9.74 5.86
C ALA A 420 -0.03 10.07 6.75
N ASP A 421 0.39 11.34 6.74
CA ASP A 421 1.45 11.80 7.63
C ASP A 421 0.93 12.12 9.05
N GLN A 422 1.83 12.46 9.98
CA GLN A 422 1.46 12.83 11.35
C GLN A 422 0.36 13.90 11.39
N LYS A 423 0.43 14.93 10.54
CA LYS A 423 -0.54 16.02 10.51
C LYS A 423 -1.88 15.54 10.00
N ASP A 424 -1.90 14.67 9.00
CA ASP A 424 -3.10 14.10 8.41
C ASP A 424 -3.81 13.14 9.38
N LEU A 425 -3.07 12.30 10.10
CA LEU A 425 -3.58 11.44 11.17
C LEU A 425 -4.21 12.27 12.30
N LEU A 426 -3.53 13.35 12.74
CA LEU A 426 -4.09 14.28 13.73
C LEU A 426 -5.32 15.02 13.20
N ASN A 427 -5.33 15.40 11.91
CA ASN A 427 -6.48 16.03 11.28
C ASN A 427 -7.68 15.08 11.16
N PHE A 428 -7.43 13.79 10.93
CA PHE A 428 -8.47 12.77 10.89
C PHE A 428 -9.24 12.72 12.21
N ILE A 429 -8.55 12.78 13.35
CA ILE A 429 -9.16 12.86 14.69
C ILE A 429 -9.79 14.24 14.93
N LYS A 430 -9.05 15.33 14.61
CA LYS A 430 -9.48 16.72 14.88
C LYS A 430 -10.83 17.05 14.25
N ARG A 431 -11.07 16.55 13.03
CA ARG A 431 -12.25 16.84 12.20
C ARG A 431 -13.48 16.01 12.57
N MET A 432 -13.38 15.04 13.49
CA MET A 432 -14.55 14.34 14.01
C MET A 432 -15.40 15.30 14.87
N ARG A 433 -16.73 15.31 14.68
CA ARG A 433 -17.63 16.15 15.49
C ARG A 433 -17.67 15.68 16.94
N TYR A 434 -17.73 14.36 17.13
CA TYR A 434 -17.59 13.70 18.42
C TYR A 434 -16.33 12.84 18.39
N ARG A 435 -15.31 13.28 19.14
CA ARG A 435 -13.98 12.68 19.16
C ARG A 435 -13.95 11.38 19.96
N PRO A 436 -13.02 10.47 19.64
CA PRO A 436 -12.86 9.21 20.36
C PRO A 436 -12.52 9.45 21.84
N LYS A 437 -13.11 8.63 22.71
CA LYS A 437 -12.72 8.55 24.12
C LYS A 437 -11.44 7.74 24.29
N THR A 438 -11.23 6.76 23.42
CA THR A 438 -10.02 5.92 23.42
C THR A 438 -9.42 5.92 22.02
N VAL A 439 -8.10 6.11 21.90
CA VAL A 439 -7.34 5.96 20.66
C VAL A 439 -6.27 4.89 20.86
N ARG A 440 -6.35 3.81 20.08
CA ARG A 440 -5.36 2.73 20.01
C ARG A 440 -4.51 2.95 18.77
N ILE A 441 -3.21 3.10 18.97
CA ILE A 441 -2.26 3.36 17.89
C ILE A 441 -1.58 2.03 17.53
N VAL A 442 -1.67 1.66 16.26
CA VAL A 442 -1.16 0.41 15.67
C VAL A 442 -0.42 0.73 14.37
N HIS A 443 0.11 -0.28 13.68
CA HIS A 443 0.62 -0.18 12.31
C HIS A 443 1.66 0.93 12.13
N GLY A 444 2.78 0.79 12.84
CA GLY A 444 3.84 1.80 12.91
C GLY A 444 4.99 1.34 13.79
N ASP A 445 6.20 1.79 13.46
CA ASP A 445 7.38 1.58 14.30
C ASP A 445 7.21 2.23 15.68
N ASP A 446 7.89 1.73 16.70
CA ASP A 446 7.80 2.23 18.08
C ASP A 446 7.99 3.74 18.22
N GLU A 447 8.96 4.30 17.50
CA GLU A 447 9.21 5.75 17.49
C GLU A 447 8.03 6.53 16.89
N ALA A 448 7.43 6.01 15.81
CA ALA A 448 6.28 6.62 15.15
C ALA A 448 5.02 6.56 16.02
N LYS A 449 4.76 5.40 16.65
CA LYS A 449 3.68 5.23 17.63
C LYS A 449 3.85 6.18 18.82
N ALA A 450 5.05 6.26 19.40
CA ALA A 450 5.34 7.12 20.53
C ALA A 450 5.21 8.62 20.20
N ALA A 451 5.71 9.03 19.04
CA ALA A 451 5.60 10.40 18.56
C ALA A 451 4.13 10.80 18.36
N LEU A 452 3.34 9.95 17.69
CA LEU A 452 1.91 10.20 17.46
C LEU A 452 1.14 10.23 18.79
N ARG A 453 1.41 9.30 19.72
CA ARG A 453 0.82 9.28 21.06
C ARG A 453 1.00 10.61 21.78
N SER A 454 2.24 11.11 21.82
CA SER A 454 2.57 12.39 22.47
C SER A 454 1.79 13.55 21.85
N LYS A 455 1.65 13.58 20.52
CA LYS A 455 0.88 14.62 19.82
C LYS A 455 -0.62 14.53 20.11
N ILE A 456 -1.20 13.32 20.10
CA ILE A 456 -2.62 13.11 20.40
C ILE A 456 -2.92 13.52 21.84
N GLN A 457 -2.10 13.09 22.82
CA GLN A 457 -2.29 13.44 24.24
C GLN A 457 -2.22 14.95 24.47
N ARG A 458 -1.35 15.66 23.75
CA ARG A 458 -1.25 17.13 23.84
C ARG A 458 -2.45 17.85 23.21
N GLN A 459 -3.00 17.31 22.13
CA GLN A 459 -4.05 17.98 21.35
C GLN A 459 -5.47 17.58 21.77
N PHE A 460 -5.64 16.39 22.35
CA PHE A 460 -6.93 15.79 22.70
C PHE A 460 -6.88 15.25 24.14
N THR A 461 -6.96 16.15 25.12
CA THR A 461 -6.78 15.86 26.55
C THR A 461 -7.82 14.91 27.13
N ASP A 462 -9.01 14.84 26.52
CA ASP A 462 -10.13 14.00 27.00
C ASP A 462 -10.08 12.57 26.44
N SER A 463 -9.09 12.27 25.59
CA SER A 463 -8.92 10.96 24.96
C SER A 463 -7.84 10.15 25.67
N GLN A 464 -8.19 8.93 26.10
CA GLN A 464 -7.21 7.93 26.52
C GLN A 464 -6.44 7.43 25.30
N VAL A 465 -5.11 7.48 25.34
CA VAL A 465 -4.27 7.01 24.22
C VAL A 465 -3.47 5.78 24.66
N VAL A 466 -3.62 4.70 23.90
CA VAL A 466 -3.03 3.39 24.17
C VAL A 466 -2.20 2.95 22.96
N ILE A 467 -1.02 2.42 23.22
CA ILE A 467 -0.28 1.59 22.27
C ILE A 467 -0.47 0.17 22.81
N PRO A 468 -1.17 -0.72 22.07
CA PRO A 468 -1.56 -2.05 22.56
C PRO A 468 -0.43 -2.95 23.02
#